data_AF-A0A424YCY7-F1
#
_entry.id   AF-A0A424YCY7-F1
#
_cell.length_a   1.000
_cell.length_b   1.000
_cell.length_c   1.000
_cell.angle_alpha   90.00
_cell.angle_beta   90.00
_cell.angle_gamma   90.00
#
_symmetry.space_group_name_H-M   'P 1'
#
loop_
_entity.id
_entity.type
_entity.pdbx_description
1 polymer ?
#
loop_
_entity_poly.entity_id
_entity_poly.type
_entity_poly.pdbx_seq_one_letter_code
_entity_poly.pdbx_strand_id
1 'polypeptide(L)'
;MVKLLRCNFLFWTVIGLVVVNGCIFGIQEKEGQEDFSQKERQMIMEDVWPDGCLSCHRVEDEDRTIGVYVNNNIEGHPVIGSKYLVECMGCHGLGEEDFGRRLHASHMKSRLYTEFFNSGCLGCHQMNDEGKVFVKGLE
;
A
#
# COMPACT_ATOMS: atom_id res chain seq x y z
N MET A 1 -24.01 77.14 -11.77
CA MET A 1 -22.89 78.02 -11.36
C MET A 1 -22.14 77.29 -10.25
N VAL A 2 -21.02 76.61 -10.53
CA VAL A 2 -19.64 77.14 -10.48
C VAL A 2 -19.25 77.67 -9.10
N LYS A 3 -18.66 76.83 -8.24
CA LYS A 3 -17.27 76.91 -7.73
C LYS A 3 -17.09 75.91 -6.57
N LEU A 4 -16.26 74.86 -6.64
CA LEU A 4 -14.78 74.80 -6.67
C LEU A 4 -14.10 75.31 -5.39
N LEU A 5 -13.14 74.48 -4.92
CA LEU A 5 -12.04 74.71 -3.97
C LEU A 5 -12.36 74.60 -2.46
N ARG A 6 -11.56 73.95 -1.59
CA ARG A 6 -10.35 73.09 -1.70
C ARG A 6 -9.89 72.72 -0.27
N CYS A 7 -8.98 71.74 -0.16
CA CYS A 7 -8.06 71.46 0.96
C CYS A 7 -8.68 70.82 2.21
N ASN A 8 -8.06 69.85 2.90
CA ASN A 8 -6.77 69.17 2.81
C ASN A 8 -6.98 67.85 3.59
N PHE A 9 -6.78 66.67 3.02
CA PHE A 9 -5.52 65.93 3.10
C PHE A 9 -4.95 65.83 4.52
N LEU A 10 -5.44 64.86 5.29
CA LEU A 10 -4.65 64.01 6.18
C LEU A 10 -5.48 62.73 6.40
N PHE A 11 -5.33 61.73 5.53
CA PHE A 11 -4.36 60.64 5.60
C PHE A 11 -4.66 59.63 6.72
N TRP A 12 -5.29 58.53 6.29
CA TRP A 12 -5.04 57.15 6.72
C TRP A 12 -5.65 56.63 8.03
N THR A 13 -6.09 55.36 7.92
CA THR A 13 -6.39 54.35 8.96
C THR A 13 -7.76 54.29 9.65
N VAL A 14 -8.87 54.16 8.90
CA VAL A 14 -10.03 53.37 9.40
C VAL A 14 -10.75 52.63 8.26
N ILE A 15 -10.06 51.69 7.62
CA ILE A 15 -10.72 50.62 6.85
C ILE A 15 -10.13 49.32 7.38
N GLY A 16 -10.94 48.54 8.07
CA GLY A 16 -10.57 47.19 8.48
C GLY A 16 -10.83 46.92 9.94
N LEU A 17 -12.10 46.75 10.31
CA LEU A 17 -12.55 45.66 11.17
C LEU A 17 -14.06 45.76 11.31
N VAL A 18 -14.71 44.64 11.56
CA VAL A 18 -16.15 44.50 11.83
C VAL A 18 -17.02 44.47 10.57
N VAL A 19 -17.09 43.29 9.94
CA VAL A 19 -18.32 42.49 9.73
C VAL A 19 -17.89 41.23 8.97
N VAL A 20 -17.76 40.09 9.65
CA VAL A 20 -18.53 38.86 9.34
C VAL A 20 -18.58 38.05 10.63
N ASN A 21 -19.77 37.93 11.21
CA ASN A 21 -20.06 36.99 12.28
C ASN A 21 -19.63 35.58 11.85
N GLY A 22 -18.63 35.04 12.53
CA GLY A 22 -18.00 33.76 12.23
C GLY A 22 -18.97 32.59 12.41
N CYS A 23 -19.57 32.15 11.31
CA CYS A 23 -19.91 30.75 11.09
C CYS A 23 -18.66 29.98 10.61
N ILE A 24 -17.56 30.08 11.35
CA ILE A 24 -16.38 29.22 11.17
C ILE A 24 -16.30 28.32 12.40
N PHE A 25 -17.38 27.58 12.66
CA PHE A 25 -17.31 26.40 13.52
C PHE A 25 -16.87 25.22 12.66
N GLY A 26 -15.56 24.95 12.72
CA GLY A 26 -15.01 23.60 12.65
C GLY A 26 -15.28 22.80 11.38
N ILE A 27 -14.66 23.18 10.26
CA ILE A 27 -14.07 22.14 9.42
C ILE A 27 -12.75 21.81 10.12
N GLN A 28 -12.82 20.97 11.15
CA GLN A 28 -11.66 20.25 11.59
C GLN A 28 -11.27 19.39 10.39
N GLU A 29 -10.13 19.67 9.75
CA GLU A 29 -9.44 18.65 8.98
C GLU A 29 -9.30 17.47 9.94
N LYS A 30 -10.16 16.47 9.81
CA LYS A 30 -9.82 15.14 10.28
C LYS A 30 -8.65 14.76 9.41
N GLU A 31 -7.44 15.08 9.88
CA GLU A 31 -6.26 14.33 9.52
C GLU A 31 -6.69 12.87 9.61
N GLY A 32 -6.77 12.23 8.45
CA GLY A 32 -7.09 10.82 8.31
C GLY A 32 -5.95 10.02 8.87
N GLN A 33 -5.83 10.02 10.20
CA GLN A 33 -4.93 9.11 10.88
C GLN A 33 -5.65 7.77 10.91
N GLU A 34 -5.39 6.96 9.89
CA GLU A 34 -5.82 5.56 9.87
C GLU A 34 -5.30 4.88 11.15
N ASP A 35 -6.23 4.38 11.95
CA ASP A 35 -5.93 3.72 13.22
C ASP A 35 -5.40 2.31 12.96
N PHE A 36 -4.15 2.23 12.51
CA PHE A 36 -3.44 0.96 12.41
C PHE A 36 -3.21 0.41 13.82
N SER A 37 -3.58 -0.86 14.02
CA SER A 37 -3.28 -1.59 15.25
C SER A 37 -1.77 -1.60 15.51
N GLN A 38 -1.37 -1.74 16.77
CA GLN A 38 0.04 -1.83 17.15
C GLN A 38 0.79 -2.93 16.37
N LYS A 39 0.12 -4.06 16.11
CA LYS A 39 0.65 -5.16 15.31
C LYS A 39 0.86 -4.77 13.85
N GLU A 40 -0.10 -4.06 13.24
CA GLU A 40 0.03 -3.56 11.86
C GLU A 40 1.16 -2.54 11.75
N ARG A 41 1.27 -1.62 12.71
CA ARG A 41 2.41 -0.69 12.79
C ARG A 41 3.72 -1.43 12.89
N GLN A 42 3.80 -2.49 13.69
CA GLN A 42 5.02 -3.28 13.84
C GLN A 42 5.39 -4.01 12.55
N MET A 43 4.42 -4.63 11.87
CA MET A 43 4.65 -5.28 10.56
C MET A 43 5.10 -4.28 9.48
N ILE A 44 4.61 -3.03 9.52
CA ILE A 44 5.02 -1.95 8.61
C ILE A 44 6.44 -1.48 8.91
N MET A 45 6.74 -1.23 10.19
CA MET A 45 8.00 -0.61 10.59
C MET A 45 9.19 -1.59 10.61
N GLU A 46 8.94 -2.86 10.89
CA GLU A 46 9.99 -3.88 11.03
C GLU A 46 10.19 -4.72 9.76
N ASP A 47 9.33 -4.56 8.75
CA ASP A 47 9.25 -5.39 7.53
C ASP A 47 9.73 -6.84 7.78
N VAL A 48 8.93 -7.60 8.51
CA VAL A 48 9.31 -8.94 8.96
C VAL A 48 9.36 -9.98 7.83
N TRP A 49 9.06 -9.60 6.58
CA TRP A 49 9.22 -10.40 5.35
C TRP A 49 9.80 -9.55 4.21
N PRO A 50 11.07 -9.11 4.34
CA PRO A 50 11.66 -8.14 3.42
C PRO A 50 11.88 -8.72 2.02
N ASP A 51 12.06 -10.04 1.93
CA ASP A 51 12.30 -10.75 0.66
C ASP A 51 11.00 -11.34 0.07
N GLY A 52 9.84 -11.00 0.64
CA GLY A 52 8.53 -11.45 0.19
C GLY A 52 8.43 -12.98 0.12
N CYS A 53 8.27 -13.50 -1.10
CA CYS A 53 8.15 -14.93 -1.35
C CYS A 53 9.32 -15.74 -0.75
N LEU A 54 10.55 -15.25 -0.83
CA LEU A 54 11.74 -15.96 -0.35
C LEU A 54 11.86 -15.95 1.17
N SER A 55 11.12 -15.08 1.87
CA SER A 55 11.05 -15.11 3.33
C SER A 55 10.33 -16.35 3.87
N CYS A 56 9.52 -17.01 3.05
CA CYS A 56 8.81 -18.26 3.41
C CYS A 56 9.20 -19.45 2.53
N HIS A 57 9.44 -19.23 1.23
CA HIS A 57 9.76 -20.27 0.26
C HIS A 57 11.26 -20.35 -0.02
N ARG A 58 11.99 -20.88 0.96
CA ARG A 58 13.44 -21.03 0.92
C ARG A 58 13.86 -22.43 1.33
N VAL A 59 15.14 -22.73 1.12
CA VAL A 59 15.77 -23.94 1.64
C VAL A 59 16.15 -23.68 3.10
N GLU A 60 15.55 -24.43 4.02
CA GLU A 60 15.99 -24.52 5.41
C GLU A 60 16.39 -25.98 5.70
N ASP A 61 15.78 -26.63 6.68
CA ASP A 61 15.95 -28.07 6.96
C ASP A 61 15.28 -28.97 5.89
N GLU A 62 14.25 -28.43 5.21
CA GLU A 62 13.55 -29.04 4.08
C GLU A 62 13.51 -28.03 2.93
N ASP A 63 13.62 -28.50 1.69
CA ASP A 63 13.47 -27.66 0.51
C ASP A 63 12.00 -27.26 0.31
N ARG A 64 11.68 -26.03 0.75
CA ARG A 64 10.35 -25.42 0.62
C ARG A 64 10.28 -24.37 -0.49
N THR A 65 11.22 -24.42 -1.44
CA THR A 65 11.17 -23.55 -2.62
C THR A 65 9.87 -23.76 -3.40
N ILE A 66 9.41 -22.71 -4.07
CA ILE A 66 8.10 -22.70 -4.75
C ILE A 66 8.02 -23.82 -5.78
N GLY A 67 9.08 -24.04 -6.56
CA GLY A 67 9.13 -25.12 -7.56
C GLY A 67 8.92 -26.50 -6.93
N VAL A 68 9.58 -26.79 -5.81
CA VAL A 68 9.40 -28.05 -5.06
C VAL A 68 7.97 -28.16 -4.52
N TYR A 69 7.45 -27.08 -3.92
CA TYR A 69 6.09 -27.07 -3.40
C TYR A 69 5.06 -27.36 -4.49
N VAL A 70 5.14 -26.66 -5.63
CA VAL A 70 4.23 -26.83 -6.77
C VAL A 70 4.28 -28.25 -7.31
N ASN A 71 5.48 -28.78 -7.57
CA ASN A 71 5.67 -30.13 -8.10
C ASN A 71 5.09 -31.22 -7.18
N ASN A 72 5.14 -31.00 -5.86
CA ASN A 72 4.71 -32.00 -4.88
C ASN A 72 3.26 -31.87 -4.44
N ASN A 73 2.64 -30.69 -4.58
CA ASN A 73 1.34 -30.39 -3.96
C ASN A 73 0.24 -29.94 -4.93
N ILE A 74 0.56 -29.63 -6.20
CA ILE A 74 -0.45 -29.19 -7.18
C ILE A 74 -0.63 -30.28 -8.24
N GLU A 75 -1.67 -31.10 -8.05
CA GLU A 75 -2.03 -32.15 -9.00
C GLU A 75 -2.39 -31.54 -10.37
N GLY A 76 -1.83 -32.11 -11.44
CA GLY A 76 -2.07 -31.65 -12.81
C GLY A 76 -1.22 -30.45 -13.25
N HIS A 77 -0.43 -29.84 -12.38
CA HIS A 77 0.55 -28.83 -12.79
C HIS A 77 1.76 -29.51 -13.48
N PRO A 78 2.29 -28.98 -14.60
CA PRO A 78 3.50 -29.50 -15.21
C PRO A 78 4.68 -29.47 -14.24
N VAL A 79 5.54 -30.49 -14.28
CA VAL A 79 6.77 -30.49 -13.47
C VAL A 79 7.66 -29.37 -13.96
N ILE A 80 8.03 -28.48 -13.05
CA ILE A 80 8.89 -27.33 -13.32
C ILE A 80 10.22 -27.45 -12.57
N GLY A 81 11.33 -27.15 -13.26
CA GLY A 81 12.65 -27.03 -12.64
C GLY A 81 12.99 -25.60 -12.17
N SER A 82 12.00 -24.71 -12.17
CA SER A 82 12.20 -23.29 -11.95
C SER A 82 12.62 -22.99 -10.51
N LYS A 83 13.59 -22.08 -10.38
CA LYS A 83 14.01 -21.50 -9.09
C LYS A 83 13.58 -20.04 -8.95
N TYR A 84 13.02 -19.43 -10.00
CA TYR A 84 12.72 -18.01 -10.05
C TYR A 84 11.23 -17.80 -10.34
N LEU A 85 10.58 -17.01 -9.49
CA LEU A 85 9.15 -16.68 -9.63
C LEU A 85 8.79 -16.09 -11.00
N VAL A 86 9.70 -15.31 -11.60
CA VAL A 86 9.49 -14.71 -12.92
C VAL A 86 9.22 -15.76 -14.00
N GLU A 87 9.78 -16.97 -13.86
CA GLU A 87 9.56 -18.05 -14.83
C GLU A 87 8.14 -18.64 -14.69
N CYS A 88 7.54 -18.57 -13.49
CA CYS A 88 6.14 -18.97 -13.30
C CYS A 88 5.19 -18.08 -14.12
N MET A 89 5.51 -16.80 -14.26
CA MET A 89 4.75 -15.85 -15.08
C MET A 89 4.84 -16.13 -16.59
N GLY A 90 5.77 -16.98 -17.03
CA GLY A 90 5.85 -17.42 -18.43
C GLY A 90 4.63 -18.25 -18.87
N CYS A 91 4.05 -19.02 -17.96
CA CYS A 91 2.78 -19.74 -18.19
C CYS A 91 1.59 -19.02 -17.55
N HIS A 92 1.77 -18.41 -16.38
CA HIS A 92 0.76 -17.68 -15.64
C HIS A 92 0.70 -16.19 -16.03
N GLY A 93 0.57 -15.91 -17.33
CA GLY A 93 0.37 -14.56 -17.86
C GLY A 93 -1.05 -14.05 -17.65
N LEU A 94 -1.45 -12.99 -18.36
CA LEU A 94 -2.78 -12.38 -18.20
C LEU A 94 -3.93 -13.36 -18.48
N GLY A 95 -5.05 -13.18 -17.77
CA GLY A 95 -6.30 -13.91 -18.01
C GLY A 95 -6.76 -14.74 -16.80
N GLU A 96 -7.38 -15.88 -17.05
CA GLU A 96 -7.87 -16.75 -15.96
C GLU A 96 -6.74 -17.44 -15.19
N GLU A 97 -5.60 -17.66 -15.85
CA GLU A 97 -4.39 -18.25 -15.28
C GLU A 97 -3.41 -17.21 -14.73
N ASP A 98 -3.84 -15.96 -14.56
CA ASP A 98 -3.01 -14.88 -14.04
C ASP A 98 -2.29 -15.24 -12.74
N PHE A 99 -0.98 -15.00 -12.73
CA PHE A 99 -0.12 -15.34 -11.63
C PHE A 99 -0.58 -14.72 -10.31
N GLY A 100 -0.97 -13.43 -10.33
CA GLY A 100 -1.51 -12.75 -9.17
C GLY A 100 -2.80 -13.39 -8.66
N ARG A 101 -3.70 -13.76 -9.58
CA ARG A 101 -4.94 -14.48 -9.23
C ARG A 101 -4.65 -15.84 -8.60
N ARG A 102 -3.71 -16.61 -9.14
CA ARG A 102 -3.30 -17.92 -8.60
C ARG A 102 -2.63 -17.78 -7.23
N LEU A 103 -1.74 -16.80 -7.08
CA LEU A 103 -1.10 -16.49 -5.80
C LEU A 103 -2.11 -16.15 -4.71
N HIS A 104 -3.04 -15.24 -4.98
CA HIS A 104 -4.08 -14.87 -4.03
C HIS A 104 -4.96 -16.06 -3.64
N ALA A 105 -5.37 -16.87 -4.61
CA ALA A 105 -6.18 -18.06 -4.35
C ALA A 105 -5.50 -19.04 -3.38
N SER A 106 -4.18 -19.23 -3.52
CA SER A 106 -3.40 -20.13 -2.68
C SER A 106 -3.12 -19.58 -1.27
N HIS A 107 -2.94 -18.26 -1.14
CA HIS A 107 -2.48 -17.66 0.12
C HIS A 107 -3.60 -17.05 0.96
N MET A 108 -4.64 -16.46 0.36
CA MET A 108 -5.66 -15.73 1.12
C MET A 108 -6.55 -16.63 1.99
N LYS A 109 -6.54 -17.95 1.74
CA LYS A 109 -7.23 -18.95 2.58
C LYS A 109 -6.31 -19.59 3.62
N SER A 110 -5.02 -19.26 3.61
CA SER A 110 -4.06 -19.85 4.54
C SER A 110 -4.19 -19.24 5.93
N ARG A 111 -3.87 -20.03 6.94
CA ARG A 111 -3.77 -19.57 8.33
C ARG A 111 -2.74 -18.44 8.49
N LEU A 112 -1.65 -18.49 7.72
CA LEU A 112 -0.63 -17.43 7.69
C LEU A 112 -1.24 -16.09 7.29
N TYR A 113 -2.04 -16.06 6.22
CA TYR A 113 -2.69 -14.82 5.81
C TYR A 113 -3.76 -14.36 6.81
N THR A 114 -4.66 -15.25 7.22
CA THR A 114 -5.83 -14.85 8.02
C THR A 114 -5.47 -14.50 9.46
N GLU A 115 -4.56 -15.25 10.10
CA GLU A 115 -4.20 -15.05 11.51
C GLU A 115 -2.90 -14.25 11.69
N PHE A 116 -1.85 -14.58 10.93
CA PHE A 116 -0.56 -13.93 11.12
C PHE A 116 -0.53 -12.55 10.47
N PHE A 117 -0.95 -12.42 9.22
CA PHE A 117 -1.00 -11.14 8.52
C PHE A 117 -2.25 -10.32 8.84
N ASN A 118 -3.19 -10.86 9.63
CA ASN A 118 -4.48 -10.21 9.91
C ASN A 118 -5.22 -9.81 8.62
N SER A 119 -5.09 -10.63 7.57
CA SER A 119 -5.59 -10.32 6.23
C SER A 119 -5.01 -9.04 5.59
N GLY A 120 -3.81 -8.63 6.00
CA GLY A 120 -3.10 -7.48 5.46
C GLY A 120 -2.28 -7.80 4.20
N CYS A 121 -2.25 -6.87 3.25
CA CYS A 121 -1.52 -7.02 1.98
C CYS A 121 -0.01 -6.84 2.12
N LEU A 122 0.44 -6.15 3.17
CA LEU A 122 1.83 -5.70 3.34
C LEU A 122 2.84 -6.82 3.65
N GLY A 123 2.33 -8.04 3.93
CA GLY A 123 3.18 -9.23 4.02
C GLY A 123 3.81 -9.60 2.67
N CYS A 124 3.14 -9.28 1.55
CA CYS A 124 3.61 -9.61 0.20
C CYS A 124 3.85 -8.36 -0.66
N HIS A 125 3.14 -7.27 -0.38
CA HIS A 125 3.23 -6.02 -1.13
C HIS A 125 4.03 -4.96 -0.40
N GLN A 126 4.65 -4.08 -1.17
CA GLN A 126 5.30 -2.87 -0.70
C GLN A 126 5.00 -1.71 -1.64
N MET A 127 5.21 -0.49 -1.17
CA MET A 127 5.09 0.73 -1.95
C MET A 127 6.47 1.40 -2.03
N ASN A 128 6.86 1.85 -3.22
CA ASN A 128 8.09 2.63 -3.40
C ASN A 128 7.86 4.12 -3.07
N ASP A 129 8.92 4.92 -3.12
CA ASP A 129 8.87 6.37 -2.83
C ASP A 129 7.98 7.16 -3.81
N GLU A 130 7.67 6.60 -4.97
CA GLU A 130 6.78 7.17 -5.99
C GLU A 130 5.30 6.82 -5.75
N GLY A 131 5.00 6.03 -4.71
CA GLY A 131 3.65 5.56 -4.41
C GLY A 131 3.21 4.34 -5.24
N LYS A 132 4.10 3.73 -6.03
CA LYS A 132 3.80 2.52 -6.80
C LYS A 132 3.83 1.30 -5.88
N VAL A 133 2.74 0.55 -5.87
CA VAL A 133 2.67 -0.76 -5.20
C VAL A 133 3.32 -1.83 -6.07
N PHE A 134 4.17 -2.66 -5.47
CA PHE A 134 4.80 -3.81 -6.09
C PHE A 134 4.72 -5.04 -5.17
N VAL A 135 5.08 -6.21 -5.70
CA VAL A 135 5.18 -7.45 -4.92
C VAL A 135 6.64 -7.66 -4.56
N LYS A 136 6.92 -7.85 -3.27
CA LYS A 136 8.28 -8.10 -2.78
C LYS A 136 8.87 -9.34 -3.43
N GLY A 137 10.07 -9.23 -3.97
CA GLY A 137 10.79 -10.33 -4.63
C GLY A 137 10.34 -10.68 -6.05
N LEU A 138 9.50 -9.85 -6.71
CA LEU A 138 9.12 -10.00 -8.12
C LEU A 138 9.60 -8.88 -9.05
N GLU A 139 10.27 -7.85 -8.50
CA GLU A 139 10.94 -6.80 -9.30
C GLU A 139 12.42 -7.11 -9.53
#